data_AF-A0A2V6R3Z4-F1
#
_entry.id   AF-A0A2V6R3Z4-F1
#
_cell.length_a   1.000
_cell.length_b   1.000
_cell.length_c   1.000
_cell.angle_alpha   90.00
_cell.angle_beta   90.00
_cell.angle_gamma   90.00
#
_symmetry.space_group_name_H-M   'P 1'
#
loop_
_entity.id
_entity.type
_entity.pdbx_description
1 polymer ?
#
loop_
_entity_poly.entity_id
_entity_poly.type
_entity_poly.pdbx_seq_one_letter_code
_entity_poly.pdbx_strand_id
1 'polypeptide(L)'
;MLNVREIPPNLGHYLAGFTDGEGSFNVSFRPRDDYKSPWKISLCFNISQRDPVILALFKRHLRCGTMRQRHDGVWYYEVNNLAAIVENVIPFFERFGFLSAKKKRDFSKFVQLAELIRQGRHHRREGVEEIVKIRREMSDGGKRRYSDEEILGRFKNPQRPYAGPVAESHGMIWSDLHGDMQSATEMSAPPPTGGK
;
A
#
# COMPACT_ATOMS: atom_id res chain seq x y z
N MET A 1 16.67 -4.98 21.47
CA MET A 1 16.06 -3.66 21.69
C MET A 1 17.12 -2.57 21.60
N LEU A 2 16.84 -1.46 20.90
CA LEU A 2 17.75 -0.32 20.79
C LEU A 2 17.82 0.43 22.12
N ASN A 3 19.02 0.60 22.70
CA ASN A 3 19.22 1.53 23.80
C ASN A 3 19.40 2.94 23.22
N VAL A 4 18.30 3.68 23.08
CA VAL A 4 18.34 5.00 22.45
C VAL A 4 19.27 5.96 23.18
N ARG A 5 19.46 5.82 24.50
CA ARG A 5 20.28 6.74 25.34
C ARG A 5 21.76 6.69 24.99
N GLU A 6 22.25 5.56 24.48
CA GLU A 6 23.66 5.39 24.07
C GLU A 6 24.02 6.15 22.79
N ILE A 7 23.02 6.64 22.04
CA ILE A 7 23.27 7.36 20.78
C ILE A 7 23.73 8.79 21.10
N PRO A 8 24.90 9.23 20.60
CA PRO A 8 25.37 10.61 20.80
C PRO A 8 24.36 11.63 20.24
N PRO A 9 24.04 12.73 20.97
CA PRO A 9 23.05 13.71 20.53
C PRO A 9 23.34 14.33 19.15
N ASN A 10 24.60 14.67 18.87
CA ASN A 10 25.02 15.21 17.57
C ASN A 10 24.67 14.26 16.41
N LEU A 11 24.98 12.97 16.57
CA LEU A 11 24.67 11.96 15.57
C LEU A 11 23.16 11.73 15.45
N GLY A 12 22.46 11.64 16.59
CA GLY A 12 21.02 11.42 16.61
C GLY A 12 20.24 12.53 15.93
N HIS A 13 20.55 13.80 16.26
CA HIS A 13 19.95 14.96 15.59
C HIS A 13 20.34 15.05 14.12
N TYR A 14 21.56 14.68 13.74
CA TYR A 14 21.96 14.63 12.33
C TYR A 14 21.13 13.61 11.54
N LEU A 15 20.99 12.37 12.02
CA LEU A 15 20.17 11.35 11.36
C LEU A 15 18.67 11.72 11.36
N ALA A 16 18.19 12.36 12.42
CA ALA A 16 16.82 12.86 12.47
C ALA A 16 16.58 14.00 11.48
N GLY A 17 17.51 14.95 11.36
CA GLY A 17 17.48 16.02 10.36
C GLY A 17 17.59 15.48 8.92
N PHE A 18 18.45 14.49 8.69
CA PHE A 18 18.53 13.81 7.39
C PHE A 18 17.20 13.12 7.05
N THR A 19 16.59 12.46 8.04
CA THR A 19 15.25 11.87 7.88
C THR A 19 14.19 12.93 7.65
N ASP A 20 14.32 14.12 8.22
CA ASP A 20 13.40 15.24 8.03
C ASP A 20 13.34 15.64 6.54
N GLY A 21 14.50 15.69 5.87
CA GLY A 21 14.62 15.93 4.42
C GLY A 21 14.25 14.72 3.56
N GLU A 22 14.97 13.60 3.71
CA GLU A 22 14.97 12.48 2.75
C GLU A 22 14.12 11.28 3.18
N GLY A 23 13.70 11.22 4.45
CA GLY A 23 13.01 10.06 4.99
C GLY A 23 11.52 10.00 4.64
N SER A 24 10.96 8.79 4.67
CA SER A 24 9.55 8.55 4.41
C SER A 24 8.96 7.57 5.42
N PHE A 25 7.88 7.99 6.07
CA PHE A 25 7.01 7.15 6.89
C PHE A 25 5.74 6.84 6.10
N ASN A 26 5.42 5.57 5.89
CA ASN A 26 4.26 5.18 5.10
C ASN A 26 3.61 3.88 5.58
N VAL A 27 2.39 3.67 5.10
CA VAL A 27 1.64 2.42 5.23
C VAL A 27 1.39 1.83 3.83
N SER A 28 1.66 0.54 3.70
CA SER A 28 1.53 -0.22 2.47
C SER A 28 0.41 -1.25 2.59
N PHE A 29 -0.33 -1.41 1.48
CA PHE A 29 -1.40 -2.37 1.32
C PHE A 29 -0.97 -3.38 0.27
N ARG A 30 -0.95 -4.66 0.63
CA ARG A 30 -0.65 -5.76 -0.29
C ARG A 30 -1.85 -6.71 -0.35
N PRO A 31 -2.41 -6.96 -1.54
CA PRO A 31 -3.40 -8.01 -1.76
C PRO A 31 -3.02 -9.33 -1.09
N ARG A 32 -3.95 -9.95 -0.37
CA ARG A 32 -3.82 -11.32 0.14
C ARG A 32 -5.17 -12.01 0.06
N ASP A 33 -5.19 -13.17 -0.56
CA ASP A 33 -6.40 -14.00 -0.68
C ASP A 33 -6.42 -15.12 0.38
N ASP A 34 -5.29 -15.31 1.07
CA ASP A 34 -5.03 -16.31 2.12
C ASP A 34 -5.26 -15.78 3.55
N TYR A 35 -5.70 -14.52 3.71
CA TYR A 35 -5.86 -13.86 5.00
C TYR A 35 -7.34 -13.56 5.31
N LYS A 36 -7.69 -13.47 6.61
CA LYS A 36 -9.01 -13.00 7.07
C LYS A 36 -9.34 -11.58 6.59
N SER A 37 -8.32 -10.76 6.42
CA SER A 37 -8.40 -9.45 5.78
C SER A 37 -7.85 -9.58 4.36
N PRO A 38 -8.50 -9.00 3.32
CA PRO A 38 -8.04 -9.08 1.94
C PRO A 38 -6.72 -8.31 1.68
N TRP A 39 -6.17 -7.71 2.74
CA TRP A 39 -4.95 -6.92 2.72
C TRP A 39 -3.98 -7.39 3.80
N LYS A 40 -2.73 -7.63 3.39
CA LYS A 40 -1.59 -7.48 4.29
C LYS A 40 -1.24 -6.01 4.37
N ILE A 41 -1.47 -5.43 5.54
CA ILE A 41 -1.13 -4.04 5.85
C ILE A 41 0.22 -4.03 6.57
N SER A 42 1.15 -3.20 6.13
CA SER A 42 2.48 -3.11 6.73
C SER A 42 2.99 -1.68 6.72
N LEU A 43 3.59 -1.26 7.82
CA LEU A 43 4.31 0.00 7.89
C LEU A 43 5.67 -0.10 7.22
N CYS A 44 6.15 1.02 6.69
CA CYS A 44 7.51 1.14 6.18
C CYS A 44 8.09 2.50 6.54
N PHE A 45 9.24 2.47 7.20
CA PHE A 45 10.15 3.60 7.24
C PHE A 45 11.24 3.38 6.18
N ASN A 46 11.49 4.37 5.32
CA ASN A 46 12.55 4.25 4.33
C ASN A 46 13.25 5.58 4.06
N ILE A 47 14.48 5.46 3.55
CA ILE A 47 15.31 6.57 3.08
C ILE A 47 15.95 6.10 1.78
N SER A 48 15.90 6.92 0.74
CA SER A 48 16.58 6.65 -0.54
C SER A 48 17.72 7.63 -0.79
N GLN A 49 18.88 7.14 -1.22
CA GLN A 49 20.03 7.98 -1.54
C GLN A 49 20.95 7.29 -2.55
N ARG A 50 21.67 8.05 -3.38
CA ARG A 50 22.71 7.47 -4.28
C ARG A 50 23.95 7.04 -3.50
N ASP A 51 24.36 7.83 -2.52
CA ASP A 51 25.43 7.46 -1.59
C ASP A 51 24.91 6.48 -0.51
N PRO A 52 25.39 5.23 -0.47
CA PRO A 52 24.95 4.25 0.51
C PRO A 52 25.54 4.45 1.91
N VAL A 53 26.57 5.29 2.08
CA VAL A 53 27.28 5.43 3.38
C VAL A 53 26.33 5.92 4.46
N ILE A 54 25.53 6.94 4.16
CA ILE A 54 24.54 7.47 5.11
C ILE A 54 23.49 6.42 5.48
N LEU A 55 23.06 5.61 4.51
CA LEU A 55 22.09 4.54 4.71
C LEU A 55 22.65 3.42 5.60
N ALA A 56 23.95 3.11 5.45
CA ALA A 56 24.64 2.17 6.32
C ALA A 56 24.75 2.70 7.77
N LEU A 57 24.91 4.02 7.97
CA LEU A 57 24.84 4.63 9.30
C LEU A 57 23.46 4.44 9.94
N PHE A 58 22.37 4.65 9.20
CA PHE A 58 21.03 4.36 9.71
C PHE A 58 20.90 2.90 10.14
N LYS A 59 21.29 1.95 9.29
CA LYS A 59 21.24 0.51 9.61
C LYS A 59 22.04 0.17 10.87
N ARG A 60 23.25 0.72 11.00
CA ARG A 60 24.14 0.52 12.16
C ARG A 60 23.51 1.06 13.45
N HIS A 61 22.98 2.29 13.42
CA HIS A 61 22.53 2.97 14.64
C HIS A 61 21.09 2.63 15.04
N LEU A 62 20.21 2.35 14.08
CA LEU A 62 18.87 1.81 14.36
C LEU A 62 18.88 0.30 14.62
N ARG A 63 20.01 -0.38 14.37
CA ARG A 63 20.19 -1.83 14.58
C ARG A 63 19.08 -2.68 13.93
N CYS A 64 18.53 -2.22 12.82
CA CYS A 64 17.47 -2.89 12.08
C CYS A 64 17.47 -2.46 10.62
N GLY A 65 16.54 -3.01 9.84
CA GLY A 65 16.33 -2.64 8.45
C GLY A 65 17.25 -3.35 7.46
N THR A 66 16.88 -3.22 6.20
CA THR A 66 17.57 -3.81 5.05
C THR A 66 18.00 -2.71 4.09
N MET A 67 19.07 -2.97 3.34
CA MET A 67 19.50 -2.10 2.26
C MET A 67 19.33 -2.83 0.94
N ARG A 68 18.84 -2.14 -0.09
CA ARG A 68 18.77 -2.65 -1.46
C ARG A 68 19.15 -1.57 -2.46
N GLN A 69 19.79 -1.95 -3.55
CA GLN A 69 20.10 -1.06 -4.66
C GLN A 69 19.09 -1.27 -5.79
N ARG A 70 18.68 -0.19 -6.44
CA ARG A 70 17.98 -0.23 -7.72
C ARG A 70 18.99 -0.27 -8.88
N HIS A 71 18.53 -0.70 -10.05
CA HIS A 71 19.35 -0.74 -11.28
C HIS A 71 19.91 0.64 -11.69
N ASP A 72 19.25 1.74 -11.31
CA ASP A 72 19.66 3.12 -11.60
C ASP A 72 20.71 3.68 -10.62
N GLY A 73 21.22 2.83 -9.72
CA GLY A 73 22.23 3.19 -8.73
C GLY A 73 21.68 3.79 -7.44
N VAL A 74 20.37 4.04 -7.33
CA VAL A 74 19.76 4.55 -6.08
C VAL A 74 19.65 3.44 -5.05
N TRP A 75 20.12 3.68 -3.83
CA TRP A 75 19.97 2.80 -2.70
C TRP A 75 18.76 3.16 -1.84
N TYR A 76 18.19 2.14 -1.20
CA TYR A 76 17.13 2.28 -0.19
C TYR A 76 17.59 1.62 1.09
N TYR A 77 17.44 2.32 2.21
CA TYR A 77 17.34 1.72 3.53
C TYR A 77 15.86 1.61 3.90
N GLU A 78 15.41 0.44 4.32
CA GLU A 78 14.00 0.17 4.59
C GLU A 78 13.82 -0.64 5.88
N VAL A 79 12.84 -0.24 6.70
CA VAL A 79 12.37 -0.99 7.88
C VAL A 79 10.88 -1.23 7.72
N ASN A 80 10.49 -2.48 7.49
CA ASN A 80 9.11 -2.90 7.26
C ASN A 80 8.59 -3.94 8.27
N ASN A 81 9.46 -4.38 9.19
CA ASN A 81 9.11 -5.28 10.28
C ASN A 81 8.51 -4.46 11.43
N LEU A 82 7.30 -4.81 11.88
CA LEU A 82 6.59 -4.08 12.93
C LEU A 82 7.36 -4.05 14.25
N ALA A 83 7.96 -5.17 14.67
CA ALA A 83 8.73 -5.23 15.91
C ALA A 83 9.93 -4.29 15.85
N ALA A 84 10.70 -4.31 14.76
CA ALA A 84 11.82 -3.38 14.55
C ALA A 84 11.37 -1.90 14.53
N ILE A 85 10.20 -1.62 13.96
CA ILE A 85 9.63 -0.28 13.96
C ILE A 85 9.33 0.18 15.40
N VAL A 86 8.62 -0.64 16.16
CA VAL A 86 8.17 -0.32 17.53
C VAL A 86 9.34 -0.27 18.51
N GLU A 87 10.32 -1.16 18.37
CA GLU A 87 11.43 -1.28 19.33
C GLU A 87 12.61 -0.36 19.03
N ASN A 88 12.80 0.05 17.77
CA ASN A 88 13.99 0.80 17.37
C ASN A 88 13.66 2.12 16.68
N VAL A 89 12.82 2.10 15.63
CA VAL A 89 12.54 3.29 14.80
C VAL A 89 11.78 4.36 15.59
N ILE A 90 10.65 3.98 16.21
CA ILE A 90 9.80 4.91 16.97
C ILE A 90 10.59 5.52 18.15
N PRO A 91 11.24 4.73 19.03
CA PRO A 91 11.98 5.29 20.16
C PRO A 91 13.12 6.23 19.73
N PHE A 92 13.78 5.93 18.61
CA PHE A 92 14.83 6.80 18.07
C PHE A 92 14.28 8.19 17.72
N PHE A 93 13.19 8.24 16.95
CA PHE A 93 12.62 9.51 16.49
C PHE A 93 11.79 10.23 17.56
N GLU A 94 11.27 9.53 18.56
CA GLU A 94 10.73 10.17 19.78
C GLU A 94 11.80 10.92 20.56
N ARG A 95 13.02 10.36 20.65
CA ARG A 95 14.13 11.01 21.34
C ARG A 95 14.65 12.24 20.60
N PHE A 96 14.90 12.11 19.30
CA PHE A 96 15.61 13.15 18.54
C PHE A 96 14.70 14.14 17.83
N GLY A 97 13.44 13.74 17.57
CA GLY A 97 12.40 14.59 16.99
C GLY A 97 12.68 15.03 15.55
N PHE A 98 11.79 15.87 15.02
CA PHE A 98 11.94 16.52 13.71
C PHE A 98 11.75 18.02 13.89
N LEU A 99 12.19 18.82 12.92
CA LEU A 99 11.92 20.26 12.89
C LEU A 99 10.75 20.57 11.96
N SER A 100 10.63 19.91 10.80
CA SER A 100 9.56 20.18 9.86
C SER A 100 8.18 19.77 10.40
N ALA A 101 7.20 20.67 10.24
CA ALA A 101 5.82 20.40 10.63
C ALA A 101 5.25 19.17 9.89
N LYS A 102 5.65 18.99 8.62
CA LYS A 102 5.27 17.86 7.79
C LYS A 102 5.73 16.53 8.39
N LYS A 103 7.03 16.38 8.70
CA LYS A 103 7.57 15.13 9.24
C LYS A 103 7.05 14.82 10.62
N LYS A 104 6.88 15.84 11.48
CA LYS A 104 6.22 15.69 12.79
C LYS A 104 4.83 15.06 12.64
N ARG A 105 4.02 15.59 11.71
CA ARG A 105 2.68 15.04 11.42
C ARG A 105 2.76 13.62 10.87
N ASP A 106 3.57 13.39 9.84
CA ASP A 106 3.70 12.07 9.21
C ASP A 106 4.18 11.02 10.23
N PHE A 107 5.17 11.35 11.08
CA PHE A 107 5.64 10.47 12.15
C PHE A 107 4.58 10.21 13.23
N SER A 108 3.86 11.24 13.68
CA SER A 108 2.77 11.07 14.66
C SER A 108 1.69 10.13 14.13
N LYS A 109 1.30 10.27 12.87
CA LYS A 109 0.33 9.37 12.21
C LYS A 109 0.91 7.96 12.06
N PHE A 110 2.19 7.83 11.72
CA PHE A 110 2.88 6.55 11.65
C PHE A 110 2.91 5.80 13.00
N VAL A 111 3.11 6.50 14.12
CA VAL A 111 3.03 5.93 15.47
C VAL A 111 1.61 5.45 15.79
N GLN A 112 0.58 6.23 15.45
CA GLN A 112 -0.82 5.82 15.61
C GLN A 112 -1.14 4.54 14.82
N LEU A 113 -0.68 4.49 13.56
CA LEU A 113 -0.84 3.29 12.72
C LEU A 113 -0.09 2.08 13.29
N ALA A 114 1.11 2.28 13.85
CA ALA A 114 1.89 1.19 14.44
C ALA A 114 1.12 0.56 15.60
N GLU A 115 0.45 1.38 16.42
CA GLU A 115 -0.37 0.92 17.53
C GLU A 115 -1.59 0.12 17.06
N LEU A 116 -2.33 0.61 16.07
CA LEU A 116 -3.47 -0.12 15.49
C LEU A 116 -3.05 -1.49 14.93
N ILE A 117 -1.89 -1.55 14.28
CA ILE A 117 -1.37 -2.79 13.71
C ILE A 117 -0.90 -3.73 14.83
N ARG A 118 -0.21 -3.20 15.85
CA ARG A 118 0.27 -3.96 17.02
C ARG A 118 -0.88 -4.60 17.80
N GLN A 119 -2.02 -3.91 17.90
CA GLN A 119 -3.25 -4.41 18.51
C GLN A 119 -4.03 -5.40 17.62
N GLY A 120 -3.56 -5.69 16.40
CA GLY A 120 -4.23 -6.59 15.46
C GLY A 120 -5.51 -6.01 14.84
N ARG A 121 -5.82 -4.71 15.03
CA ARG A 121 -7.06 -4.09 14.54
C ARG A 121 -7.18 -4.13 13.02
N HIS A 122 -6.04 -4.09 12.33
CA HIS A 122 -5.93 -4.21 10.87
C HIS A 122 -6.45 -5.54 10.27
N HIS A 123 -6.77 -6.54 11.09
CA HIS A 123 -7.41 -7.78 10.65
C HIS A 123 -8.92 -7.66 10.43
N ARG A 124 -9.53 -6.55 10.84
CA ARG A 124 -10.98 -6.30 10.74
C ARG A 124 -11.23 -5.07 9.88
N ARG A 125 -12.40 -5.02 9.27
CA ARG A 125 -12.79 -3.94 8.37
C ARG A 125 -12.75 -2.58 9.04
N GLU A 126 -13.30 -2.48 10.26
CA GLU A 126 -13.36 -1.23 11.03
C GLU A 126 -11.95 -0.68 11.32
N GLY A 127 -11.01 -1.58 11.64
CA GLY A 127 -9.62 -1.18 11.84
C GLY A 127 -8.93 -0.76 10.54
N VAL A 128 -9.29 -1.35 9.39
CA VAL A 128 -8.80 -0.89 8.09
C VAL A 128 -9.39 0.46 7.69
N GLU A 129 -10.66 0.71 7.96
CA GLU A 129 -11.31 2.02 7.76
C GLU A 129 -10.60 3.13 8.56
N GLU A 130 -10.24 2.84 9.83
CA GLU A 130 -9.48 3.77 10.66
C GLU A 130 -8.06 4.01 10.13
N ILE A 131 -7.36 2.95 9.70
CA ILE A 131 -6.03 3.06 9.08
C ILE A 131 -6.10 3.92 7.81
N VAL A 132 -7.12 3.73 6.97
CA VAL A 132 -7.34 4.52 5.76
C VAL A 132 -7.60 5.99 6.11
N LYS A 133 -8.41 6.28 7.14
CA LYS A 133 -8.64 7.64 7.62
C LYS A 133 -7.34 8.32 8.07
N ILE A 134 -6.52 7.63 8.87
CA ILE A 134 -5.23 8.17 9.33
C ILE A 134 -4.28 8.39 8.15
N ARG A 135 -4.25 7.44 7.20
CA ARG A 135 -3.43 7.54 5.97
C ARG A 135 -3.78 8.77 5.13
N ARG A 136 -5.05 9.17 5.05
CA ARG A 136 -5.47 10.40 4.33
C ARG A 136 -4.82 11.66 4.88
N GLU A 137 -4.52 11.68 6.17
CA GLU A 137 -3.90 12.82 6.84
C GLU A 137 -2.37 12.81 6.78
N MET A 138 -1.78 11.72 6.25
CA MET A 138 -0.35 11.65 5.93
C MET A 138 -0.08 12.31 4.58
N SER A 139 1.02 13.03 4.48
CA SER A 139 1.28 13.92 3.34
C SER A 139 1.62 13.16 2.05
N ASP A 140 0.99 13.57 0.95
CA ASP A 140 0.91 12.90 -0.36
C ASP A 140 2.17 13.00 -1.25
N GLY A 141 3.36 12.72 -0.70
CA GLY A 141 4.60 12.81 -1.49
C GLY A 141 4.79 11.69 -2.53
N GLY A 142 3.93 10.66 -2.53
CA GLY A 142 4.14 9.46 -3.34
C GLY A 142 2.87 8.93 -3.98
N LYS A 143 3.00 8.38 -5.19
CA LYS A 143 1.91 7.70 -5.89
C LYS A 143 1.41 6.52 -5.05
N ARG A 144 0.20 6.65 -4.51
CA ARG A 144 -0.51 5.56 -3.83
C ARG A 144 -0.82 4.48 -4.87
N ARG A 145 -0.46 3.22 -4.57
CA ARG A 145 -0.77 2.09 -5.47
C ARG A 145 -2.26 1.77 -5.52
N TYR A 146 -2.95 1.96 -4.39
CA TYR A 146 -4.37 1.74 -4.25
C TYR A 146 -5.03 2.97 -3.63
N SER A 147 -6.15 3.39 -4.21
CA SER A 147 -7.06 4.39 -3.68
C SER A 147 -7.74 3.87 -2.41
N ASP A 148 -8.35 4.78 -1.66
CA ASP A 148 -9.04 4.41 -0.43
C ASP A 148 -10.32 3.62 -0.73
N GLU A 149 -10.99 3.94 -1.85
CA GLU A 149 -12.15 3.23 -2.38
C GLU A 149 -11.79 1.80 -2.80
N GLU A 150 -10.65 1.61 -3.48
CA GLU A 150 -10.16 0.27 -3.86
C GLU A 150 -9.85 -0.59 -2.62
N ILE A 151 -9.24 0.01 -1.59
CA ILE A 151 -8.92 -0.68 -0.34
C ILE A 151 -10.19 -1.15 0.36
N LEU A 152 -11.17 -0.25 0.54
CA LEU A 152 -12.42 -0.56 1.24
C LEU A 152 -13.36 -1.43 0.40
N GLY A 153 -13.33 -1.30 -0.93
CA GLY A 153 -14.12 -2.09 -1.86
C GLY A 153 -13.77 -3.57 -1.84
N ARG A 154 -12.50 -3.93 -1.60
CA ARG A 154 -12.05 -5.33 -1.56
C ARG A 154 -12.66 -6.15 -0.42
N PHE A 155 -13.20 -5.51 0.63
CA PHE A 155 -13.95 -6.19 1.68
C PHE A 155 -15.35 -6.63 1.24
N LYS A 156 -15.89 -6.12 0.13
CA LYS A 156 -17.27 -6.36 -0.31
C LYS A 156 -17.46 -7.61 -1.18
N ASN A 157 -16.43 -8.44 -1.40
CA ASN A 157 -16.56 -9.56 -2.34
C ASN A 157 -16.05 -10.90 -1.80
N PRO A 158 -16.82 -11.60 -0.95
CA PRO A 158 -16.46 -12.93 -0.45
C PRO A 158 -16.65 -14.07 -1.48
N GLN A 159 -17.12 -13.81 -2.71
CA GLN A 159 -17.57 -14.86 -3.65
C GLN A 159 -16.89 -14.93 -5.03
N ARG A 160 -15.88 -14.11 -5.36
CA ARG A 160 -15.22 -14.21 -6.70
C ARG A 160 -13.71 -14.00 -6.66
N PRO A 161 -12.90 -15.05 -6.44
CA PRO A 161 -11.44 -14.97 -6.52
C PRO A 161 -10.91 -14.81 -7.96
N TYR A 162 -11.73 -15.10 -8.98
CA TYR A 162 -11.31 -15.17 -10.40
C TYR A 162 -12.07 -14.27 -11.38
N ALA A 163 -12.85 -13.30 -10.90
CA ALA A 163 -13.45 -12.34 -11.83
C ALA A 163 -12.40 -11.33 -12.29
N GLY A 164 -12.04 -11.39 -13.58
CA GLY A 164 -11.29 -10.33 -14.24
C GLY A 164 -12.06 -8.98 -14.20
N PRO A 165 -11.42 -7.88 -14.64
CA PRO A 165 -12.06 -6.57 -14.64
C PRO A 165 -13.37 -6.64 -15.43
N VAL A 166 -14.46 -6.13 -14.84
CA VAL A 166 -15.69 -5.89 -15.59
C VAL A 166 -15.35 -4.75 -16.54
N ALA A 167 -15.29 -5.03 -17.84
CA ALA A 167 -15.18 -3.98 -18.84
C ALA A 167 -16.37 -3.03 -18.66
N GLU A 168 -16.10 -1.74 -18.45
CA GLU A 168 -17.13 -0.71 -18.46
C GLU A 168 -17.85 -0.79 -19.81
N SER A 169 -19.11 -1.21 -19.78
CA SER A 169 -19.99 -1.15 -20.94
C SER A 169 -20.20 0.33 -21.28
N HIS A 170 -19.40 0.83 -22.20
CA HIS A 170 -19.75 2.03 -22.96
C HIS A 170 -21.14 1.77 -23.56
N GLY A 171 -22.04 2.73 -23.34
CA GLY A 171 -23.47 2.57 -23.56
C GLY A 171 -23.82 1.93 -24.89
N MET A 172 -24.66 0.88 -24.83
CA MET A 172 -25.39 0.43 -26.00
C MET A 172 -26.39 1.51 -26.37
N ILE A 173 -26.03 2.31 -27.36
CA ILE A 173 -26.98 3.12 -28.11
C ILE A 173 -27.82 2.12 -28.92
N TRP A 174 -29.07 1.93 -28.51
CA TRP A 174 -30.07 1.26 -29.33
C TRP A 174 -30.44 2.20 -30.48
N SER A 175 -30.14 1.81 -31.71
CA SER A 175 -30.77 2.39 -32.90
C SER A 175 -31.84 1.43 -33.40
N ASP A 176 -33.06 1.95 -33.47
CA ASP A 176 -34.29 1.24 -33.83
C ASP A 176 -34.18 0.50 -35.17
N LEU A 177 -34.50 -0.80 -35.15
CA LEU A 177 -34.75 -1.59 -36.35
C LEU A 177 -36.13 -1.20 -36.89
N HIS A 178 -36.14 -0.33 -37.90
CA HIS A 178 -37.30 -0.22 -38.79
C HIS A 178 -37.44 -1.51 -39.57
N GLY A 179 -38.62 -2.13 -39.42
CA GLY A 179 -39.04 -3.22 -40.27
C GLY A 179 -39.30 -2.72 -41.68
N ASP A 180 -38.97 -3.55 -42.65
CA ASP A 180 -39.82 -3.75 -43.81
C ASP A 180 -39.72 -5.20 -44.26
N MET A 181 -40.90 -5.81 -44.30
CA MET A 181 -41.19 -7.18 -44.66
C MET A 181 -41.56 -7.16 -46.15
N GLN A 182 -40.69 -7.70 -47.02
CA GLN A 182 -41.11 -8.07 -48.37
C GLN A 182 -40.61 -9.47 -48.75
N SER A 183 -41.57 -10.15 -49.37
CA SER A 183 -41.77 -11.55 -49.72
C SER A 183 -40.89 -12.13 -50.84
N ALA A 184 -41.08 -13.45 -51.03
CA ALA A 184 -40.74 -14.32 -52.17
C ALA A 184 -39.42 -15.09 -51.96
N THR A 185 -39.29 -16.40 -52.16
CA THR A 185 -40.07 -17.40 -52.92
C THR A 185 -39.79 -18.79 -52.32
N GLU A 186 -40.77 -19.68 -52.46
CA GLU A 186 -40.70 -21.13 -52.20
C GLU A 186 -39.48 -21.81 -52.87
N MET A 187 -38.97 -22.90 -52.27
CA MET A 187 -38.89 -24.21 -52.91
C MET A 187 -38.44 -25.31 -51.93
N SER A 188 -39.37 -26.25 -51.71
CA SER A 188 -39.25 -27.70 -51.47
C SER A 188 -38.11 -28.29 -50.60
N ALA A 189 -38.56 -29.04 -49.58
CA ALA A 189 -37.77 -29.98 -48.80
C ALA A 189 -37.57 -31.33 -49.52
N PRO A 190 -36.50 -32.08 -49.19
CA PRO A 190 -36.50 -33.54 -49.22
C PRO A 190 -36.57 -34.16 -47.79
N PRO A 191 -37.09 -35.39 -47.68
CA PRO A 191 -37.57 -36.01 -46.43
C PRO A 191 -36.45 -36.61 -45.54
N PRO A 192 -36.79 -36.97 -44.28
CA PRO A 192 -35.82 -37.50 -43.32
C PRO A 192 -35.53 -38.98 -43.61
N THR A 193 -34.27 -39.37 -43.43
CA THR A 193 -33.92 -40.78 -43.25
C THR A 193 -33.23 -40.91 -41.90
N GLY A 194 -33.84 -41.70 -41.02
CA GLY A 194 -33.29 -42.04 -39.72
C GLY A 194 -32.47 -43.32 -39.76
N GLY A 195 -31.95 -43.70 -38.59
CA GLY A 195 -31.59 -45.08 -38.31
C GLY A 195 -30.19 -45.29 -37.74
N LYS A 196 -30.17 -45.47 -36.41
CA LYS A 196 -29.17 -46.15 -35.56
C LYS A 196 -27.81 -45.49 -35.35
#